data_AF-A0A417C6T4-F1
#
_entry.id   AF-A0A417C6T4-F1
#
_cell.length_a   1.000
_cell.length_b   1.000
_cell.length_c   1.000
_cell.angle_alpha   90.00
_cell.angle_beta   90.00
_cell.angle_gamma   90.00
#
_symmetry.space_group_name_H-M   'P 1'
#
loop_
_entity.id
_entity.type
_entity.pdbx_description
1 polymer ?
#
loop_
_entity_poly.entity_id
_entity_poly.type
_entity_poly.pdbx_seq_one_letter_code
_entity_poly.pdbx_strand_id
1 'polypeptide(L)'
;MWNYEKRLEYPVNITTPNPKIAQIIMSQYGGPDGEMGASMRYLSQRFTAPNRIVAGVLNDIGTEELAHLEMVSTIVHQLTCNLSLEEIQNSGFANYYVDHTTGIWPQAAGGVPFNSCEFQSKGDPLTDLFEDLAAEQKARSTYDNILRLVKDPEVADPIRFLRAREVVHFQRFGEALRSVQDELNSKNFYAFNPSFDAKTFCAAPQPGAGQGNCCTR
;
A
#
# COMPACT_ATOMS: atom_id res chain seq x y z
N MET A 1 -0.14 12.99 -13.92
CA MET A 1 -1.24 12.55 -14.80
C MET A 1 -1.35 11.05 -14.64
N TRP A 2 -2.56 10.51 -14.55
CA TRP A 2 -2.82 9.07 -14.44
C TRP A 2 -3.47 8.57 -15.72
N ASN A 3 -3.13 7.35 -16.13
CA ASN A 3 -3.81 6.64 -17.20
C ASN A 3 -4.35 5.34 -16.62
N TYR A 4 -5.55 4.95 -17.03
CA TYR A 4 -6.18 3.71 -16.60
C TYR A 4 -6.12 2.69 -17.73
N GLU A 5 -5.73 1.47 -17.38
CA GLU A 5 -5.76 0.28 -18.23
C GLU A 5 -6.74 -0.70 -17.61
N LYS A 6 -7.61 -1.31 -18.43
CA LYS A 6 -8.70 -2.18 -17.94
C LYS A 6 -8.22 -3.54 -17.43
N ARG A 7 -7.00 -3.92 -17.80
CA ARG A 7 -6.41 -5.20 -17.41
C ARG A 7 -5.92 -5.09 -15.97
N LEU A 8 -6.35 -6.04 -15.14
CA LEU A 8 -5.76 -6.25 -13.82
C LEU A 8 -4.28 -6.57 -13.95
N GLU A 9 -3.48 -6.13 -12.98
CA GLU A 9 -2.04 -6.42 -12.94
C GLU A 9 -1.76 -7.93 -12.90
N TYR A 10 -2.61 -8.68 -12.17
CA TYR A 10 -2.61 -10.13 -12.15
C TYR A 10 -4.04 -10.67 -12.33
N PRO A 11 -4.24 -11.78 -13.07
CA PRO A 11 -5.58 -12.32 -13.30
C PRO A 11 -6.33 -12.70 -12.02
N VAL A 12 -7.59 -12.31 -11.92
CA VAL A 12 -8.53 -12.72 -10.86
C VAL A 12 -9.76 -13.32 -11.53
N ASN A 13 -9.95 -14.63 -11.36
CA ASN A 13 -11.05 -15.38 -11.97
C ASN A 13 -11.60 -16.42 -10.98
N ILE A 14 -12.38 -15.94 -10.01
CA ILE A 14 -13.06 -16.71 -8.99
C ILE A 14 -14.46 -17.05 -9.49
N THR A 15 -14.74 -18.35 -9.55
CA THR A 15 -15.97 -18.90 -10.13
C THR A 15 -17.01 -19.26 -9.08
N THR A 16 -16.58 -19.46 -7.83
CA THR A 16 -17.45 -19.86 -6.72
C THR A 16 -17.51 -18.74 -5.68
N PRO A 17 -18.67 -18.09 -5.46
CA PRO A 17 -18.84 -17.10 -4.39
C PRO A 17 -18.52 -17.71 -3.02
N ASN A 18 -17.87 -16.93 -2.16
CA ASN A 18 -17.58 -17.31 -0.78
C ASN A 18 -17.51 -16.06 0.12
N PRO A 19 -18.65 -15.62 0.67
CA PRO A 19 -18.72 -14.38 1.43
C PRO A 19 -17.89 -14.41 2.72
N LYS A 20 -17.68 -15.61 3.31
CA LYS A 20 -16.83 -15.77 4.49
C LYS A 20 -15.36 -15.45 4.17
N ILE A 21 -14.89 -15.86 2.99
CA ILE A 21 -13.54 -15.50 2.51
C ILE A 21 -13.48 -14.01 2.14
N ALA A 22 -14.55 -13.46 1.55
CA ALA A 22 -14.60 -12.03 1.24
C ALA A 22 -14.38 -11.15 2.48
N GLN A 23 -15.02 -11.48 3.61
CA GLN A 23 -14.89 -10.71 4.86
C GLN A 23 -13.45 -10.62 5.37
N ILE A 24 -12.66 -11.69 5.23
CA ILE A 24 -11.25 -11.67 5.67
C ILE A 24 -10.36 -10.94 4.67
N ILE A 25 -10.64 -11.06 3.36
CA ILE A 25 -9.85 -10.41 2.30
C ILE A 25 -10.07 -8.89 2.29
N MET A 26 -11.26 -8.40 2.66
CA MET A 26 -11.53 -6.97 2.79
C MET A 26 -10.52 -6.23 3.69
N SER A 27 -9.90 -6.94 4.65
CA SER A 27 -8.85 -6.33 5.47
C SER A 27 -7.65 -5.83 4.66
N GLN A 28 -7.39 -6.39 3.49
CA GLN A 28 -6.35 -5.89 2.57
C GLN A 28 -6.86 -4.80 1.64
N TYR A 29 -8.16 -4.56 1.55
CA TYR A 29 -8.67 -3.39 0.82
C TYR A 29 -8.56 -2.14 1.70
N GLY A 30 -9.21 -2.15 2.87
CA GLY A 30 -9.32 -0.96 3.73
C GLY A 30 -9.07 -1.23 5.21
N GLY A 31 -8.30 -2.27 5.55
CA GLY A 31 -7.76 -2.43 6.89
C GLY A 31 -6.45 -1.64 7.09
N PRO A 32 -5.94 -1.58 8.33
CA PRO A 32 -4.81 -0.72 8.72
C PRO A 32 -3.50 -1.03 8.00
N ASP A 33 -3.35 -2.24 7.47
CA ASP A 33 -2.17 -2.71 6.77
C ASP A 33 -2.52 -3.15 5.33
N GLY A 34 -3.60 -2.61 4.76
CA GLY A 34 -4.05 -2.91 3.39
C GLY A 34 -3.64 -1.87 2.35
N GLU A 35 -4.00 -2.13 1.09
CA GLU A 35 -3.49 -1.42 -0.09
C GLU A 35 -3.96 0.04 -0.13
N MET A 36 -5.08 0.37 0.53
CA MET A 36 -5.53 1.76 0.62
C MET A 36 -4.58 2.60 1.48
N GLY A 37 -4.08 2.03 2.58
CA GLY A 37 -3.07 2.66 3.41
C GLY A 37 -1.74 2.78 2.64
N ALA A 38 -1.31 1.71 1.99
CA ALA A 38 -0.09 1.65 1.19
C ALA A 38 -0.07 2.73 0.09
N SER A 39 -1.07 2.72 -0.79
CA SER A 39 -1.19 3.70 -1.88
C SER A 39 -1.19 5.15 -1.39
N MET A 40 -2.00 5.47 -0.39
CA MET A 40 -2.11 6.83 0.13
C MET A 40 -0.82 7.30 0.81
N ARG A 41 -0.15 6.39 1.53
CA ARG A 41 1.13 6.66 2.20
C ARG A 41 2.20 7.05 1.17
N TYR A 42 2.49 6.18 0.22
CA TYR A 42 3.62 6.35 -0.70
C TYR A 42 3.39 7.52 -1.68
N LEU A 43 2.15 7.68 -2.17
CA LEU A 43 1.79 8.78 -3.06
C LEU A 43 1.78 10.14 -2.37
N SER A 44 1.67 10.17 -1.04
CA SER A 44 1.79 11.40 -0.23
C SER A 44 3.26 11.72 0.05
N GLN A 45 4.03 10.76 0.55
CA GLN A 45 5.43 10.95 0.93
C GLN A 45 6.33 11.34 -0.25
N ARG A 46 6.01 10.93 -1.49
CA ARG A 46 6.81 11.30 -2.68
C ARG A 46 6.99 12.82 -2.85
N PHE A 47 6.08 13.63 -2.32
CA PHE A 47 6.16 15.10 -2.45
C PHE A 47 7.23 15.72 -1.56
N THR A 48 7.66 15.02 -0.52
CA THR A 48 8.73 15.41 0.41
C THR A 48 9.96 14.50 0.29
N ALA A 49 10.02 13.67 -0.76
CA ALA A 49 11.16 12.82 -1.01
C ALA A 49 12.44 13.65 -1.21
N PRO A 50 13.59 13.23 -0.66
CA PRO A 50 14.80 14.03 -0.59
C PRO A 50 15.53 14.13 -1.93
N ASN A 51 15.33 13.16 -2.81
CA ASN A 51 15.95 13.12 -4.13
C ASN A 51 15.05 12.39 -5.14
N ARG A 52 15.43 12.44 -6.42
CA ARG A 52 14.65 11.84 -7.52
C ARG A 52 14.57 10.32 -7.48
N ILE A 53 15.55 9.64 -6.87
CA ILE A 53 15.56 8.18 -6.75
C ILE A 53 14.45 7.76 -5.78
N VAL A 54 14.44 8.33 -4.58
CA VAL A 54 13.41 8.06 -3.57
C VAL A 54 12.03 8.48 -4.07
N ALA A 55 11.93 9.65 -4.71
CA ALA A 55 10.67 10.11 -5.30
C ALA A 55 10.15 9.13 -6.38
N GLY A 56 11.06 8.54 -7.17
CA GLY A 56 10.73 7.53 -8.17
C GLY A 56 10.21 6.24 -7.52
N VAL A 57 10.92 5.70 -6.53
CA VAL A 57 10.51 4.48 -5.81
C VAL A 57 9.11 4.65 -5.18
N LEU A 58 8.88 5.73 -4.45
CA LEU A 58 7.58 6.03 -3.83
C LEU A 58 6.47 6.21 -4.87
N ASN A 59 6.78 6.84 -6.00
CA ASN A 59 5.81 7.05 -7.06
C ASN A 59 5.45 5.75 -7.77
N ASP A 60 6.44 4.91 -8.07
CA ASP A 60 6.25 3.67 -8.81
C ASP A 60 5.51 2.64 -7.95
N ILE A 61 5.93 2.44 -6.70
CA ILE A 61 5.26 1.52 -5.77
C ILE A 61 3.87 2.05 -5.43
N GLY A 62 3.72 3.32 -5.04
CA GLY A 62 2.40 3.89 -4.74
C GLY A 62 1.41 3.86 -5.92
N THR A 63 1.92 3.80 -7.16
CA THR A 63 1.11 3.58 -8.37
C THR A 63 0.69 2.11 -8.49
N GLU A 64 1.61 1.19 -8.22
CA GLU A 64 1.34 -0.25 -8.18
C GLU A 64 0.27 -0.59 -7.13
N GLU A 65 0.31 0.04 -5.96
CA GLU A 65 -0.70 -0.16 -4.89
C GLU A 65 -2.13 0.17 -5.33
N LEU A 66 -2.31 1.09 -6.27
CA LEU A 66 -3.63 1.36 -6.83
C LEU A 66 -4.14 0.19 -7.69
N ALA A 67 -3.24 -0.54 -8.35
CA ALA A 67 -3.59 -1.77 -9.07
C ALA A 67 -3.87 -2.92 -8.09
N HIS A 68 -3.16 -2.97 -6.97
CA HIS A 68 -3.41 -3.95 -5.90
C HIS A 68 -4.79 -3.73 -5.27
N LEU A 69 -5.18 -2.48 -5.02
CA LEU A 69 -6.54 -2.11 -4.63
C LEU A 69 -7.60 -2.63 -5.60
N GLU A 70 -7.37 -2.48 -6.91
CA GLU A 70 -8.30 -2.98 -7.93
C GLU A 70 -8.37 -4.51 -7.91
N MET A 71 -7.24 -5.20 -7.75
CA MET A 71 -7.20 -6.65 -7.60
C MET A 71 -7.99 -7.13 -6.36
N VAL A 72 -7.73 -6.56 -5.19
CA VAL A 72 -8.44 -6.93 -3.95
C VAL A 72 -9.93 -6.63 -4.07
N SER A 73 -10.30 -5.49 -4.65
CA SER A 73 -11.70 -5.14 -4.93
C SER A 73 -12.36 -6.17 -5.85
N THR A 74 -11.65 -6.63 -6.88
CA THR A 74 -12.15 -7.64 -7.81
C THR A 74 -12.34 -8.98 -7.11
N ILE A 75 -11.39 -9.39 -6.25
CA ILE A 75 -11.51 -10.62 -5.45
C ILE A 75 -12.76 -10.56 -4.57
N VAL A 76 -12.93 -9.48 -3.79
CA VAL A 76 -14.10 -9.31 -2.91
C VAL A 76 -15.40 -9.27 -3.72
N HIS A 77 -15.41 -8.59 -4.86
CA HIS A 77 -16.58 -8.55 -5.75
C HIS A 77 -16.96 -9.94 -6.25
N GLN A 78 -16.02 -10.71 -6.80
CA GLN A 78 -16.32 -12.05 -7.33
C GLN A 78 -16.72 -13.04 -6.23
N LEU A 79 -16.18 -12.90 -5.01
CA LEU A 79 -16.57 -13.71 -3.86
C LEU A 79 -17.96 -13.37 -3.31
N THR A 80 -18.52 -12.22 -3.66
CA THR A 80 -19.81 -11.73 -3.14
C THR A 80 -20.86 -11.49 -4.22
N CYS A 81 -20.56 -11.78 -5.47
CA CYS A 81 -21.52 -11.63 -6.55
C CYS A 81 -22.58 -12.73 -6.48
N ASN A 82 -23.83 -12.35 -6.75
CA ASN A 82 -24.98 -13.27 -6.85
C ASN A 82 -25.28 -14.13 -5.60
N LEU A 83 -24.90 -13.67 -4.41
CA LEU A 83 -25.24 -14.37 -3.16
C LEU A 83 -26.76 -14.45 -2.96
N SER A 84 -27.22 -15.64 -2.59
CA SER A 84 -28.58 -15.86 -2.08
C SER A 84 -28.73 -15.34 -0.65
N LEU A 85 -29.98 -15.12 -0.24
CA LEU A 85 -30.29 -14.73 1.14
C LEU A 85 -29.80 -15.77 2.16
N GLU A 86 -29.87 -17.06 1.81
CA GLU A 86 -29.40 -18.16 2.66
C GLU A 86 -27.88 -18.09 2.85
N GLU A 87 -27.10 -17.86 1.78
CA GLU A 87 -25.65 -17.71 1.86
C GLU A 87 -25.24 -16.49 2.70
N ILE A 88 -25.96 -15.37 2.58
CA ILE A 88 -25.73 -14.16 3.38
C ILE A 88 -25.94 -14.46 4.88
N GLN A 89 -27.02 -15.17 5.23
CA GLN A 89 -27.35 -15.50 6.61
C GLN A 89 -26.37 -16.52 7.22
N ASN A 90 -26.02 -17.56 6.46
CA ASN A 90 -25.21 -18.68 6.98
C ASN A 90 -23.71 -18.37 7.06
N SER A 91 -23.23 -17.36 6.33
CA SER A 91 -21.80 -17.03 6.26
C SER A 91 -21.31 -16.02 7.31
N GLY A 92 -22.22 -15.32 7.99
CA GLY A 92 -21.88 -14.18 8.85
C GLY A 92 -21.71 -12.85 8.09
N PHE A 93 -22.04 -12.82 6.80
CA PHE A 93 -21.97 -11.61 5.95
C PHE A 93 -23.14 -10.64 6.17
N ALA A 94 -24.18 -11.06 6.90
CA ALA A 94 -25.41 -10.30 7.08
C ALA A 94 -25.21 -8.85 7.55
N ASN A 95 -24.31 -8.61 8.51
CA ASN A 95 -24.05 -7.25 9.01
C ASN A 95 -23.50 -6.35 7.90
N TYR A 96 -22.47 -6.82 7.18
CA TYR A 96 -21.91 -6.09 6.05
C TYR A 96 -22.94 -5.88 4.95
N TYR A 97 -23.78 -6.89 4.68
CA TYR A 97 -24.85 -6.78 3.68
C TYR A 97 -25.90 -5.73 4.04
N VAL A 98 -26.26 -5.59 5.31
CA VAL A 98 -27.21 -4.55 5.74
C VAL A 98 -26.63 -3.15 5.51
N ASP A 99 -25.35 -2.95 5.81
CA ASP A 99 -24.72 -1.63 5.71
C ASP A 99 -24.31 -1.27 4.27
N HIS A 100 -23.86 -2.25 3.49
CA HIS A 100 -23.17 -2.05 2.22
C HIS A 100 -23.66 -2.95 1.09
N THR A 101 -24.62 -3.85 1.34
CA THR A 101 -25.10 -4.86 0.39
C THR A 101 -23.95 -5.74 -0.09
N THR A 102 -23.39 -5.47 -1.27
CA THR A 102 -22.18 -6.12 -1.79
C THR A 102 -21.20 -5.09 -2.37
N GLY A 103 -21.42 -3.81 -2.07
CA GLY A 103 -20.51 -2.72 -2.43
C GLY A 103 -19.15 -2.91 -1.74
N ILE A 104 -18.10 -2.42 -2.37
CA ILE A 104 -16.73 -2.50 -1.83
C ILE A 104 -16.49 -1.29 -0.93
N TRP A 105 -16.55 -1.51 0.39
CA TRP A 105 -16.38 -0.48 1.40
C TRP A 105 -15.03 -0.63 2.10
N PRO A 106 -14.25 0.45 2.27
CA PRO A 106 -12.92 0.37 2.85
C PRO A 106 -13.00 0.20 4.37
N GLN A 107 -12.92 -1.05 4.82
CA GLN A 107 -12.86 -1.40 6.24
C GLN A 107 -11.99 -2.64 6.47
N ALA A 108 -11.49 -2.77 7.70
CA ALA A 108 -10.86 -3.99 8.18
C ALA A 108 -11.88 -5.15 8.27
N ALA A 109 -11.39 -6.39 8.29
CA ALA A 109 -12.23 -7.57 8.58
C ALA A 109 -12.95 -7.47 9.93
N GLY A 110 -12.39 -6.72 10.90
CA GLY A 110 -13.01 -6.42 12.18
C GLY A 110 -14.08 -5.32 12.15
N GLY A 111 -14.38 -4.74 10.99
CA GLY A 111 -15.41 -3.71 10.81
C GLY A 111 -14.98 -2.26 11.08
N VAL A 112 -13.69 -2.02 11.36
CA VAL A 112 -13.17 -0.66 11.53
C VAL A 112 -13.00 0.00 10.15
N PRO A 113 -13.65 1.14 9.87
CA PRO A 113 -13.53 1.81 8.58
C PRO A 113 -12.16 2.48 8.42
N PHE A 114 -11.63 2.40 7.20
CA PHE A 114 -10.38 3.06 6.83
C PHE A 114 -10.45 4.56 7.13
N ASN A 115 -9.38 5.10 7.69
CA ASN A 115 -9.22 6.53 7.88
C ASN A 115 -7.73 6.92 7.91
N SER A 116 -7.45 8.22 7.86
CA SER A 116 -6.08 8.72 7.78
C SER A 116 -5.23 8.47 9.03
N CYS A 117 -5.78 7.92 10.12
CA CYS A 117 -4.99 7.48 11.27
C CYS A 117 -4.22 6.17 11.01
N GLU A 118 -4.49 5.48 9.91
CA GLU A 118 -3.91 4.16 9.60
C GLU A 118 -2.55 4.23 8.88
N PHE A 119 -2.14 5.43 8.44
CA PHE A 119 -0.81 5.65 7.85
C PHE A 119 -0.21 6.99 8.29
N GLN A 120 1.08 7.19 8.01
CA GLN A 120 1.80 8.42 8.33
C GLN A 120 2.62 8.92 7.13
N SER A 121 2.73 10.24 7.01
CA SER A 121 3.63 10.94 6.07
C SER A 121 4.20 12.14 6.81
N LYS A 122 5.49 12.08 7.18
CA LYS A 122 6.12 13.01 8.12
C LYS A 122 7.03 14.03 7.43
N GLY A 123 7.44 13.75 6.19
CA GLY A 123 8.35 14.60 5.42
C GLY A 123 9.81 14.49 5.85
N ASP A 124 10.11 13.58 6.78
CA ASP A 124 11.46 13.16 7.14
C ASP A 124 11.76 11.84 6.42
N PRO A 125 12.77 11.78 5.53
CA PRO A 125 12.98 10.64 4.66
C PRO A 125 13.35 9.35 5.39
N LEU A 126 14.05 9.44 6.53
CA LEU A 126 14.36 8.25 7.32
C LEU A 126 13.08 7.73 7.98
N THR A 127 12.32 8.61 8.63
CA THR A 127 11.05 8.27 9.29
C THR A 127 10.06 7.65 8.31
N ASP A 128 9.87 8.28 7.15
CA ASP A 128 8.91 7.83 6.15
C ASP A 128 9.34 6.47 5.55
N LEU A 129 10.61 6.29 5.16
CA LEU A 129 11.07 5.01 4.61
C LEU A 129 11.07 3.86 5.64
N PHE A 130 11.24 4.16 6.94
CA PHE A 130 11.07 3.15 7.99
C PHE A 130 9.60 2.77 8.19
N GLU A 131 8.68 3.74 8.13
CA GLU A 131 7.24 3.49 8.13
C GLU A 131 6.86 2.61 6.93
N ASP A 132 7.40 2.87 5.75
CA ASP A 132 7.14 2.08 4.54
C ASP A 132 7.63 0.63 4.70
N LEU A 133 8.87 0.44 5.17
CA LEU A 133 9.39 -0.90 5.48
C LEU A 133 8.51 -1.65 6.49
N ALA A 134 8.00 -0.96 7.50
CA ALA A 134 7.11 -1.55 8.49
C ALA A 134 5.73 -1.88 7.89
N ALA A 135 5.19 -1.01 7.04
CA ALA A 135 3.92 -1.21 6.35
C ALA A 135 3.94 -2.49 5.51
N GLU A 136 4.92 -2.64 4.62
CA GLU A 136 5.09 -3.83 3.76
C GLU A 136 5.22 -5.13 4.58
N GLN A 137 5.94 -5.09 5.70
CA GLN A 137 6.08 -6.27 6.56
C GLN A 137 4.78 -6.65 7.27
N LYS A 138 3.96 -5.67 7.66
CA LYS A 138 2.65 -5.90 8.26
C LYS A 138 1.66 -6.43 7.21
N ALA A 139 1.59 -5.81 6.04
CA ALA A 139 0.77 -6.25 4.91
C ALA A 139 1.12 -7.68 4.46
N ARG A 140 2.40 -7.99 4.23
CA ARG A 140 2.91 -9.36 4.01
C ARG A 140 2.48 -10.36 5.10
N SER A 141 2.49 -9.94 6.36
CA SER A 141 2.04 -10.78 7.49
C SER A 141 0.54 -11.06 7.43
N THR A 142 -0.25 -10.06 7.07
CA THR A 142 -1.70 -10.18 6.87
C THR A 142 -2.00 -11.13 5.72
N TYR A 143 -1.29 -11.02 4.59
CA TYR A 143 -1.41 -11.98 3.49
C TYR A 143 -1.03 -13.41 3.87
N ASP A 144 0.05 -13.60 4.62
CA ASP A 144 0.42 -14.91 5.18
C ASP A 144 -0.73 -15.50 6.03
N ASN A 145 -1.40 -14.68 6.84
CA ASN A 145 -2.56 -15.11 7.64
C ASN A 145 -3.76 -15.48 6.77
N ILE A 146 -4.07 -14.70 5.74
CA ILE A 146 -5.11 -15.03 4.77
C ILE A 146 -4.81 -16.38 4.10
N LEU A 147 -3.57 -16.61 3.66
CA LEU A 147 -3.14 -17.87 3.03
C LEU A 147 -3.17 -19.08 3.98
N ARG A 148 -3.22 -18.88 5.29
CA ARG A 148 -3.50 -19.96 6.25
C ARG A 148 -4.96 -20.41 6.19
N LEU A 149 -5.88 -19.47 5.96
CA LEU A 149 -7.33 -19.70 5.93
C LEU A 149 -7.86 -20.06 4.54
N VAL A 150 -7.28 -19.49 3.48
CA VAL A 150 -7.74 -19.64 2.10
C VAL A 150 -6.89 -20.70 1.38
N LYS A 151 -7.56 -21.73 0.85
CA LYS A 151 -6.92 -22.85 0.13
C LYS A 151 -7.37 -23.02 -1.32
N ASP A 152 -8.50 -22.40 -1.68
CA ASP A 152 -8.97 -22.35 -3.06
C ASP A 152 -7.93 -21.65 -3.94
N PRO A 153 -7.38 -22.32 -4.97
CA PRO A 153 -6.39 -21.73 -5.87
C PRO A 153 -6.87 -20.45 -6.56
N GLU A 154 -8.16 -20.35 -6.93
CA GLU A 154 -8.69 -19.17 -7.64
C GLU A 154 -8.59 -17.89 -6.80
N VAL A 155 -8.60 -18.05 -5.47
CA VAL A 155 -8.42 -16.96 -4.51
C VAL A 155 -6.98 -16.88 -4.01
N ALA A 156 -6.36 -18.02 -3.72
CA ALA A 156 -5.03 -18.06 -3.11
C ALA A 156 -3.92 -17.62 -4.07
N ASP A 157 -4.05 -17.84 -5.37
CA ASP A 157 -3.04 -17.45 -6.36
C ASP A 157 -2.86 -15.93 -6.50
N PRO A 158 -3.93 -15.12 -6.71
CA PRO A 158 -3.76 -13.67 -6.71
C PRO A 158 -3.28 -13.13 -5.36
N ILE A 159 -3.67 -13.76 -4.24
CA ILE A 159 -3.15 -13.41 -2.91
C ILE A 159 -1.64 -13.73 -2.79
N ARG A 160 -1.17 -14.84 -3.35
CA ARG A 160 0.28 -15.16 -3.41
C ARG A 160 1.05 -14.16 -4.24
N PHE A 161 0.46 -13.67 -5.33
CA PHE A 161 1.05 -12.61 -6.14
C PHE A 161 1.24 -11.34 -5.31
N LEU A 162 0.17 -10.81 -4.70
CA LEU A 162 0.21 -9.60 -3.86
C LEU A 162 1.25 -9.76 -2.74
N ARG A 163 1.19 -10.87 -2.01
CA ARG A 163 2.17 -11.23 -0.97
C ARG A 163 3.63 -11.29 -1.44
N ALA A 164 3.88 -11.62 -2.72
CA ALA A 164 5.22 -11.58 -3.28
C ALA A 164 5.65 -10.14 -3.64
N ARG A 165 4.70 -9.29 -4.04
CA ARG A 165 4.94 -7.87 -4.32
C ARG A 165 5.37 -7.12 -3.06
N GLU A 166 4.74 -7.39 -1.93
CA GLU A 166 5.16 -6.86 -0.62
C GLU A 166 6.66 -7.07 -0.31
N VAL A 167 7.17 -8.25 -0.66
CA VAL A 167 8.59 -8.58 -0.46
C VAL A 167 9.48 -7.76 -1.37
N VAL A 168 9.03 -7.52 -2.61
CA VAL A 168 9.75 -6.67 -3.57
C VAL A 168 9.72 -5.23 -3.11
N HIS A 169 8.57 -4.70 -2.72
CA HIS A 169 8.41 -3.34 -2.22
C HIS A 169 9.24 -3.09 -0.97
N PHE A 170 9.19 -3.99 0.01
CA PHE A 170 10.07 -3.96 1.18
C PHE A 170 11.55 -3.85 0.81
N GLN A 171 12.01 -4.66 -0.16
CA GLN A 171 13.40 -4.60 -0.62
C GLN A 171 13.72 -3.27 -1.30
N ARG A 172 12.82 -2.74 -2.14
CA ARG A 172 13.00 -1.44 -2.82
C ARG A 172 13.02 -0.27 -1.86
N PHE A 173 12.16 -0.25 -0.84
CA PHE A 173 12.24 0.74 0.23
C PHE A 173 13.54 0.61 1.04
N GLY A 174 14.03 -0.60 1.26
CA GLY A 174 15.30 -0.84 1.94
C GLY A 174 16.51 -0.33 1.14
N GLU A 175 16.49 -0.49 -0.18
CA GLU A 175 17.48 0.08 -1.10
C GLU A 175 17.41 1.61 -1.10
N ALA A 176 16.21 2.18 -1.15
CA ALA A 176 16.00 3.64 -1.08
C ALA A 176 16.50 4.21 0.26
N LEU A 177 16.19 3.55 1.38
CA LEU A 177 16.65 3.94 2.71
C LEU A 177 18.17 3.94 2.80
N ARG A 178 18.82 2.89 2.28
CA ARG A 178 20.29 2.82 2.23
C ARG A 178 20.87 3.98 1.42
N SER A 179 20.29 4.28 0.25
CA SER A 179 20.73 5.40 -0.57
C SER A 179 20.66 6.74 0.18
N VAL A 180 19.60 6.98 0.95
CA VAL A 180 19.48 8.19 1.78
C VAL A 180 20.55 8.21 2.88
N GLN A 181 20.77 7.08 3.53
CA GLN A 181 21.81 6.98 4.57
C GLN A 181 23.22 7.20 4.01
N ASP A 182 23.53 6.71 2.81
CA ASP A 182 24.86 6.92 2.20
C ASP A 182 25.17 8.40 1.89
N GLU A 183 24.12 9.22 1.68
CA GLU A 183 24.25 10.68 1.48
C GLU A 183 24.36 11.46 2.81
N LEU A 184 24.07 10.82 3.94
CA LEU A 184 24.11 11.42 5.26
C LEU A 184 25.44 11.15 5.98
N ASN A 185 25.72 11.97 6.99
CA ASN A 185 26.88 11.75 7.84
C ASN A 185 26.67 10.50 8.71
N SER A 186 27.41 9.43 8.40
CA SER A 186 27.30 8.13 9.08
C SER A 186 27.62 8.14 10.56
N LYS A 187 28.27 9.20 11.07
CA LYS A 187 28.50 9.38 12.51
C LYS A 187 27.29 9.98 13.24
N ASN A 188 26.30 10.54 12.54
CA ASN A 188 25.23 11.35 13.13
C ASN A 188 23.90 11.33 12.32
N PHE A 189 23.41 10.16 11.91
CA PHE A 189 22.15 10.04 11.13
C PHE A 189 20.93 10.70 11.77
N TYR A 190 20.87 10.72 13.10
CA TYR A 190 19.69 11.15 13.89
C TYR A 190 19.94 12.42 14.70
N ALA A 191 21.02 13.15 14.43
CA ALA A 191 21.35 14.34 15.21
C ALA A 191 20.39 15.52 14.92
N PHE A 192 19.75 15.52 13.76
CA PHE A 192 18.87 16.58 13.27
C PHE A 192 17.93 16.04 12.18
N ASN A 193 16.95 16.83 11.76
CA ASN A 193 16.05 16.42 10.68
C ASN A 193 16.74 16.61 9.32
N PRO A 194 17.05 15.54 8.57
CA PRO A 194 17.72 15.63 7.27
C PRO A 194 17.03 16.53 6.24
N SER A 195 15.69 16.66 6.27
CA SER A 195 14.96 17.50 5.31
C SER A 195 15.08 19.00 5.58
N PHE A 196 15.37 19.42 6.82
CA PHE A 196 15.39 20.83 7.21
C PHE A 196 16.78 21.32 7.63
N ASP A 197 17.51 20.50 8.36
CA ASP A 197 18.74 20.90 9.04
C ASP A 197 20.01 20.46 8.28
N ALA A 198 19.88 19.49 7.35
CA ALA A 198 20.99 19.02 6.52
C ALA A 198 20.97 19.69 5.15
N LYS A 199 22.08 20.32 4.75
CA LYS A 199 22.24 20.92 3.40
C LYS A 199 22.50 19.89 2.28
N THR A 200 22.41 18.59 2.59
CA THR A 200 22.99 17.50 1.78
C THR A 200 22.18 17.13 0.53
N PHE A 201 20.90 17.51 0.44
CA PHE A 201 20.00 17.02 -0.63
C PHE A 201 19.78 18.01 -1.79
N CYS A 202 20.24 19.25 -1.66
CA CYS A 202 20.20 20.20 -2.77
C CYS A 202 21.43 20.04 -3.65
N ALA A 203 21.24 19.63 -4.91
CA ALA A 203 22.30 19.68 -5.91
C ALA A 203 22.94 21.07 -5.93
N ALA A 204 24.27 21.13 -5.99
CA ALA A 204 24.99 22.39 -6.10
C ALA A 204 24.39 23.23 -7.25
N PRO A 205 24.14 24.53 -7.07
CA PRO A 205 23.62 25.37 -8.14
C PRO A 205 24.59 25.30 -9.32
N GLN A 206 24.07 25.01 -10.52
CA GLN A 206 24.89 25.13 -11.72
C GLN A 206 25.42 26.58 -11.81
N PRO A 207 26.66 26.81 -12.26
CA PRO A 207 27.20 28.16 -12.37
C PRO A 207 26.29 29.02 -13.26
N GLY A 208 25.62 30.01 -12.67
CA GLY A 208 24.68 30.91 -13.35
C GLY A 208 23.20 30.69 -13.04
N ALA A 209 22.82 29.61 -12.36
CA ALA A 209 21.49 29.48 -11.77
C ALA A 209 21.49 30.15 -10.39
N GLY A 210 20.63 31.16 -10.18
CA GLY A 210 20.40 31.73 -8.85
C GLY A 210 20.06 30.64 -7.83
N GLN A 211 20.20 30.92 -6.53
CA GLN A 211 19.92 29.97 -5.43
C GLN A 211 18.63 29.19 -5.69
N GLY A 212 18.78 27.97 -6.23
CA GLY A 212 17.66 27.15 -6.68
C GLY A 212 16.91 26.67 -5.46
N ASN A 213 15.65 27.05 -5.34
CA ASN A 213 14.81 26.61 -4.24
C ASN A 213 14.56 25.09 -4.41
N CYS A 214 14.90 24.27 -3.41
CA CYS A 214 14.69 22.82 -3.45
C CYS A 214 13.20 22.41 -3.55
N CYS A 215 12.27 23.39 -3.55
CA CYS A 215 10.83 23.21 -3.66
C CYS A 215 10.27 23.30 -5.10
N THR A 216 11.08 23.58 -6.12
CA THR A 216 10.60 23.58 -7.51
C THR A 216 10.82 22.21 -8.14
N ARG A 217 9.74 21.43 -8.25
CA ARG A 217 9.67 20.24 -9.11
C ARG A 217 9.76 20.63 -10.59
#